data_AF-A0A494B959-F1
#
_entry.id   AF-A0A494B959-F1
#
_cell.length_a   1.000
_cell.length_b   1.000
_cell.length_c   1.000
_cell.angle_alpha   90.00
_cell.angle_beta   90.00
_cell.angle_gamma   90.00
#
_symmetry.space_group_name_H-M   'P 1'
#
loop_
_entity.id
_entity.type
_entity.pdbx_description
1 polymer ?
#
loop_
_entity_poly.entity_id
_entity_poly.type
_entity_poly.pdbx_seq_one_letter_code
_entity_poly.pdbx_strand_id
1 'polypeptide(L)'
;MLLEGVLLVVQALQLANALDLPAGSCAFEEDTCGFDSVFAFLPWILNEEGHYVYMDTSFARQGEKAVLLSSDLQAEEWNCLRLVYQITTPPGSVSDPSQLNLYVRFEDESFDRLLWSTKEPSDSWLIASLDLQNSSKKFKILIEGVLGQGNTASIALFEIKMTAGYCIECDFEENHLCGFVNRWNPNVNWFVGGGTAKNTHSILPQDHTFRSEHGYF
;
A
#
# COMPACT_ATOMS: atom_id res chain seq x y z
N MET A 1 12.67 -9.16 -67.12
CA MET A 1 11.76 -10.14 -66.49
C MET A 1 12.41 -10.55 -65.16
N LEU A 2 12.48 -9.62 -64.20
CA LEU A 2 11.59 -9.53 -63.02
C LEU A 2 11.50 -10.86 -62.26
N LEU A 3 12.47 -11.10 -61.37
CA LEU A 3 12.30 -11.99 -60.22
C LEU A 3 11.95 -11.10 -59.02
N GLU A 4 10.67 -11.08 -58.65
CA GLU A 4 10.17 -10.45 -57.43
C GLU A 4 9.81 -11.51 -56.38
N GLY A 5 10.07 -11.17 -55.11
CA GLY A 5 9.39 -11.67 -53.91
C GLY A 5 9.80 -13.08 -53.45
N VAL A 6 10.02 -13.37 -52.18
CA VAL A 6 9.46 -12.78 -50.96
C VAL A 6 10.46 -13.05 -49.81
N LEU A 7 10.87 -12.00 -49.10
CA LEU A 7 11.60 -12.10 -47.85
C LEU A 7 10.57 -12.17 -46.71
N LEU A 8 10.40 -13.33 -46.09
CA LEU A 8 9.58 -13.49 -44.89
C LEU A 8 10.34 -12.94 -43.69
N VAL A 9 10.02 -11.71 -43.30
CA VAL A 9 10.43 -11.15 -42.00
C VAL A 9 9.37 -11.55 -40.99
N VAL A 10 9.68 -12.54 -40.16
CA VAL A 10 8.89 -12.85 -38.97
C VAL A 10 9.28 -11.82 -37.90
N GLN A 11 8.50 -10.76 -37.76
CA GLN A 11 8.58 -9.91 -36.58
C GLN A 11 7.95 -10.66 -35.41
N ALA A 12 8.81 -11.18 -34.54
CA ALA A 12 8.39 -11.60 -33.20
C ALA A 12 8.01 -10.33 -32.43
N LEU A 13 6.70 -10.12 -32.19
CA LEU A 13 6.28 -9.20 -31.15
C LEU A 13 6.79 -9.75 -29.82
N GLN A 14 7.75 -9.06 -29.21
CA GLN A 14 8.06 -9.25 -27.81
C GLN A 14 6.85 -8.76 -27.02
N LEU A 15 6.04 -9.69 -26.53
CA LEU A 15 5.13 -9.45 -25.41
C LEU A 15 6.02 -9.23 -24.18
N ALA A 16 6.40 -7.98 -23.94
CA ALA A 16 6.78 -7.57 -22.60
C ALA A 16 5.51 -7.74 -21.76
N ASN A 17 5.47 -8.78 -20.92
CA ASN A 17 4.52 -8.85 -19.82
C ASN A 17 4.90 -7.74 -18.85
N ALA A 18 4.47 -6.51 -19.12
CA ALA A 18 4.20 -5.58 -18.04
C ALA A 18 3.11 -6.28 -17.22
N LEU A 19 3.48 -6.69 -16.01
CA LEU A 19 2.51 -7.21 -15.06
C LEU A 19 1.49 -6.08 -14.87
N ASP A 20 0.26 -6.23 -15.39
CA ASP A 20 -0.80 -5.22 -15.21
C ASP A 20 -1.09 -5.11 -13.70
N LEU A 21 -0.37 -4.21 -13.04
CA LEU A 21 -0.60 -3.86 -11.66
C LEU A 21 -2.01 -3.27 -11.55
N PRO A 22 -2.79 -3.62 -10.52
CA PRO A 22 -4.11 -3.03 -10.32
C PRO A 22 -4.01 -1.51 -10.28
N ALA A 23 -5.01 -0.81 -10.83
CA ALA A 23 -5.04 0.65 -10.86
C ALA A 23 -4.76 1.23 -9.46
N GLY A 24 -3.92 2.28 -9.39
CA GLY A 24 -3.49 2.86 -8.11
C GLY A 24 -2.33 2.15 -7.42
N SER A 25 -1.81 1.07 -8.01
CA SER A 25 -0.57 0.42 -7.57
C SER A 25 0.64 0.91 -8.36
N CYS A 26 1.81 0.96 -7.71
CA CYS A 26 3.09 1.22 -8.34
C CYS A 26 4.23 0.56 -7.55
N ALA A 27 5.08 -0.20 -8.25
CA ALA A 27 6.30 -0.79 -7.70
C ALA A 27 7.58 -0.01 -8.09
N PHE A 28 7.43 1.10 -8.82
CA PHE A 28 8.53 1.98 -9.24
C PHE A 28 9.68 1.29 -10.00
N GLU A 29 9.39 0.17 -10.68
CA GLU A 29 10.39 -0.63 -11.41
C GLU A 29 10.99 0.17 -12.59
N GLU A 30 10.13 0.77 -13.42
CA GLU A 30 10.54 1.49 -14.64
C GLU A 30 10.07 2.96 -14.64
N ASP A 31 8.94 3.26 -14.01
CA ASP A 31 8.33 4.60 -14.00
C ASP A 31 7.53 4.87 -12.70
N THR A 32 6.81 5.98 -12.64
CA THR A 32 5.94 6.33 -11.50
C THR A 32 4.51 5.83 -11.65
N CYS A 33 4.20 4.96 -12.61
CA CYS A 33 2.88 4.37 -12.83
C CYS A 33 1.72 5.40 -12.92
N GLY A 34 2.00 6.60 -13.43
CA GLY A 34 1.04 7.70 -13.51
C GLY A 34 0.82 8.47 -12.19
N PHE A 35 1.69 8.28 -11.20
CA PHE A 35 1.79 9.19 -10.07
C PHE A 35 2.66 10.40 -10.42
N ASP A 36 2.13 11.59 -10.15
CA ASP A 36 2.76 12.87 -10.49
C ASP A 36 3.10 13.67 -9.23
N SER A 37 4.27 14.32 -9.25
CA SER A 37 4.62 15.33 -8.24
C SER A 37 3.82 16.61 -8.46
N VAL A 38 3.17 17.11 -7.41
CA VAL A 38 2.47 18.40 -7.48
C VAL A 38 3.49 19.54 -7.51
N PHE A 39 3.55 20.25 -8.64
CA PHE A 39 4.55 21.29 -8.93
C PHE A 39 4.63 22.45 -7.91
N ALA A 40 3.57 22.70 -7.13
CA ALA A 40 3.57 23.74 -6.09
C ALA A 40 4.44 23.37 -4.87
N PHE A 41 4.93 22.14 -4.79
CA PHE A 41 5.64 21.56 -3.66
C PHE A 41 6.99 20.95 -4.11
N LEU A 42 7.77 20.42 -3.16
CA LEU A 42 9.00 19.69 -3.47
C LEU A 42 8.69 18.46 -4.35
N PRO A 43 9.61 18.06 -5.23
CA PRO A 43 9.41 16.91 -6.10
C PRO A 43 9.67 15.58 -5.37
N TRP A 44 8.90 14.56 -5.75
CA TRP A 44 9.29 13.17 -5.58
C TRP A 44 10.15 12.75 -6.78
N ILE A 45 11.30 12.15 -6.50
CA ILE A 45 12.28 11.72 -7.49
C ILE A 45 12.30 10.19 -7.51
N LEU A 46 12.22 9.63 -8.72
CA LEU A 46 12.39 8.20 -8.96
C LEU A 46 13.88 7.83 -8.88
N ASN A 47 14.21 6.84 -8.06
CA ASN A 47 15.48 6.16 -8.10
C ASN A 47 15.32 4.87 -8.93
N GLU A 48 15.73 4.93 -10.20
CA GLU A 48 15.61 3.82 -11.16
C GLU A 48 16.48 2.61 -10.77
N GLU A 49 17.61 2.80 -10.08
CA GLU A 49 18.47 1.68 -9.66
C GLU A 49 17.91 0.95 -8.42
N GLY A 50 17.21 1.69 -7.56
CA GLY A 50 16.64 1.18 -6.31
C GLY A 50 15.17 0.80 -6.38
N HIS A 51 14.47 1.19 -7.45
CA HIS A 51 13.03 1.01 -7.66
C HIS A 51 12.19 1.60 -6.52
N TYR A 52 12.43 2.87 -6.20
CA TYR A 52 11.65 3.61 -5.21
C TYR A 52 11.60 5.09 -5.55
N VAL A 53 10.62 5.81 -5.03
CA VAL A 53 10.58 7.27 -5.08
C VAL A 53 10.97 7.86 -3.73
N TYR A 54 11.64 9.00 -3.73
CA TYR A 54 11.99 9.71 -2.50
C TYR A 54 11.80 11.21 -2.68
N MET A 55 11.57 11.91 -1.57
CA MET A 55 11.47 13.36 -1.58
C MET A 55 12.86 13.98 -1.69
N ASP A 56 13.09 14.86 -2.67
CA ASP A 56 14.35 15.60 -2.76
C ASP A 56 14.42 16.70 -1.70
N THR A 57 15.36 16.56 -0.77
CA THR A 57 15.54 17.48 0.38
C THR A 57 16.76 18.38 0.24
N SER A 58 17.49 18.31 -0.88
CA SER A 58 18.78 18.97 -1.07
C SER A 58 18.77 20.48 -0.81
N PHE A 59 17.65 21.15 -1.11
CA PHE A 59 17.44 22.59 -0.90
C PHE A 59 16.23 22.90 -0.01
N ALA A 60 15.69 21.87 0.63
CA ALA A 60 14.44 21.98 1.35
C ALA A 60 14.62 22.61 2.74
N ARG A 61 13.56 23.27 3.21
CA ARG A 61 13.49 23.86 4.55
C ARG A 61 12.54 23.07 5.43
N GLN A 62 12.73 23.20 6.75
CA GLN A 62 11.79 22.63 7.72
C GLN A 62 10.36 23.10 7.43
N GLY A 63 9.41 22.15 7.48
CA GLY A 63 8.00 22.39 7.22
C GLY A 63 7.61 22.44 5.74
N GLU A 64 8.57 22.40 4.82
CA GLU A 64 8.25 22.18 3.41
C GLU A 64 7.78 20.75 3.18
N LYS A 65 7.03 20.58 2.10
CA LYS A 65 6.39 19.31 1.78
C LYS A 65 6.56 18.94 0.32
N ALA A 66 6.39 17.66 0.03
CA ALA A 66 6.21 17.09 -1.30
C ALA A 66 4.87 16.36 -1.34
N VAL A 67 4.16 16.42 -2.47
CA VAL A 67 2.89 15.70 -2.65
C VAL A 67 2.96 14.88 -3.92
N LEU A 68 2.80 13.57 -3.78
CA LEU A 68 2.66 12.62 -4.88
C LEU A 68 1.17 12.34 -5.09
N LEU A 69 0.69 12.53 -6.30
CA LEU A 69 -0.73 12.46 -6.65
C LEU A 69 -0.96 11.32 -7.64
N SER A 70 -1.93 10.45 -7.37
CA SER A 70 -2.32 9.40 -8.32
C SER A 70 -3.10 9.96 -9.51
N SER A 71 -3.21 9.14 -10.57
CA SER A 71 -4.28 9.27 -11.57
C SER A 71 -5.67 9.09 -10.94
N ASP A 72 -6.73 9.39 -11.71
CA ASP A 72 -8.11 9.20 -11.26
C ASP A 72 -8.43 7.70 -11.09
N LEU A 73 -8.79 7.32 -9.87
CA LEU A 73 -9.13 5.95 -9.47
C LEU A 73 -10.63 5.81 -9.25
N GLN A 74 -11.13 4.59 -9.38
CA GLN A 74 -12.51 4.22 -9.07
C GLN A 74 -12.51 2.82 -8.43
N ALA A 75 -13.19 2.68 -7.30
CA ALA A 75 -13.21 1.45 -6.51
C ALA A 75 -14.64 1.17 -6.02
N GLU A 76 -15.38 0.36 -6.77
CA GLU A 76 -16.78 0.02 -6.43
C GLU A 76 -16.90 -1.01 -5.29
N GLU A 77 -15.78 -1.65 -4.95
CA GLU A 77 -15.64 -2.57 -3.83
C GLU A 77 -14.63 -2.01 -2.81
N TRP A 78 -14.59 -2.62 -1.62
CA TRP A 78 -13.54 -2.33 -0.66
C TRP A 78 -12.18 -2.68 -1.25
N ASN A 79 -11.17 -1.88 -0.95
CA ASN A 79 -9.82 -2.12 -1.42
C ASN A 79 -8.83 -1.96 -0.27
N CYS A 80 -7.88 -2.88 -0.18
CA CYS A 80 -6.71 -2.73 0.67
C CYS A 80 -5.67 -1.88 -0.06
N LEU A 81 -5.27 -0.77 0.54
CA LEU A 81 -4.11 0.00 0.14
C LEU A 81 -2.95 -0.32 1.08
N ARG A 82 -1.90 -0.94 0.53
CA ARG A 82 -0.64 -1.21 1.19
C ARG A 82 0.42 -0.23 0.70
N LEU A 83 1.14 0.37 1.64
CA LEU A 83 2.21 1.32 1.40
C LEU A 83 3.49 0.82 2.06
N VAL A 84 4.56 0.65 1.28
CA VAL A 84 5.90 0.34 1.77
C VAL A 84 6.72 1.62 1.76
N TYR A 85 7.10 2.09 2.95
CA TYR A 85 7.70 3.42 3.14
C TYR A 85 8.87 3.39 4.11
N GLN A 86 9.67 4.46 4.08
CA GLN A 86 10.74 4.70 5.03
C GLN A 86 10.82 6.18 5.38
N ILE A 87 10.97 6.48 6.67
CA ILE A 87 11.31 7.81 7.16
C ILE A 87 12.66 7.68 7.88
N THR A 88 13.70 8.30 7.35
CA THR A 88 15.02 8.33 7.99
C THR A 88 15.25 9.68 8.64
N THR A 89 15.91 9.68 9.80
CA THR A 89 16.26 10.89 10.53
C THR A 89 17.71 10.82 10.99
N PRO A 90 18.47 11.93 10.93
CA PRO A 90 19.85 11.94 11.41
C PRO A 90 19.93 11.63 12.92
N PRO A 91 21.04 11.02 13.38
CA PRO A 91 21.27 10.76 14.79
C PRO A 91 21.23 12.06 15.60
N GLY A 92 20.47 12.07 16.71
CA GLY A 92 20.40 13.21 17.63
C GLY A 92 19.39 14.31 17.29
N SER A 93 18.59 14.16 16.22
CA SER A 93 17.43 15.03 15.96
C SER A 93 16.14 14.37 16.49
N VAL A 94 15.48 14.99 17.49
CA VAL A 94 14.34 14.36 18.19
C VAL A 94 13.18 15.33 18.50
N SER A 95 13.29 16.63 18.20
CA SER A 95 12.25 17.60 18.57
C SER A 95 11.04 17.61 17.63
N ASP A 96 11.25 17.36 16.33
CA ASP A 96 10.16 17.31 15.35
C ASP A 96 10.55 16.42 14.15
N PRO A 97 10.19 15.13 14.16
CA PRO A 97 10.47 14.23 13.04
C PRO A 97 9.60 14.52 11.82
N SER A 98 10.12 14.16 10.65
CA SER A 98 9.38 14.20 9.39
C SER A 98 8.12 13.35 9.45
N GLN A 99 7.11 13.75 8.69
CA GLN A 99 5.78 13.15 8.72
C GLN A 99 5.39 12.68 7.32
N LEU A 100 4.78 11.50 7.25
CA LEU A 100 4.17 10.97 6.04
C LEU A 100 2.67 10.88 6.25
N ASN A 101 1.91 11.52 5.36
CA ASN A 101 0.45 11.56 5.39
C ASN A 101 -0.10 10.94 4.10
N LEU A 102 -1.21 10.22 4.24
CA LEU A 102 -1.95 9.65 3.14
C LEU A 102 -3.37 10.21 3.15
N TYR A 103 -3.79 10.80 2.04
CA TYR A 103 -5.11 11.39 1.87
C TYR A 103 -5.86 10.79 0.70
N VAL A 104 -7.18 10.99 0.72
CA VAL A 104 -8.07 10.78 -0.42
C VAL A 104 -8.80 12.06 -0.77
N ARG A 105 -8.95 12.34 -2.07
CA ARG A 105 -9.78 13.43 -2.61
C ARG A 105 -10.78 12.86 -3.59
N PHE A 106 -12.07 13.02 -3.32
CA PHE A 106 -13.14 12.65 -4.26
C PHE A 106 -13.37 13.74 -5.31
N GLU A 107 -13.80 13.36 -6.51
CA GLU A 107 -13.98 14.27 -7.67
C GLU A 107 -14.90 15.48 -7.38
N ASP A 108 -15.88 15.33 -6.49
CA ASP A 108 -16.83 16.37 -6.12
C ASP A 108 -16.46 17.13 -4.83
N GLU A 109 -15.28 16.88 -4.28
CA GLU A 109 -14.81 17.48 -3.04
C GLU A 109 -13.58 18.36 -3.26
N SER A 110 -13.60 19.54 -2.63
CA SER A 110 -12.49 20.49 -2.69
C SER A 110 -11.48 20.30 -1.55
N PHE A 111 -11.68 19.31 -0.67
CA PHE A 111 -10.83 19.08 0.50
C PHE A 111 -10.29 17.65 0.52
N ASP A 112 -9.07 17.52 1.05
CA ASP A 112 -8.39 16.25 1.24
C ASP A 112 -8.80 15.63 2.57
N ARG A 113 -9.19 14.35 2.56
CA ARG A 113 -9.52 13.59 3.77
C ARG A 113 -8.30 12.78 4.19
N LEU A 114 -7.81 13.01 5.40
CA LEU A 114 -6.69 12.26 5.96
C LEU A 114 -7.14 10.82 6.26
N LEU A 115 -6.47 9.85 5.65
CA LEU A 115 -6.68 8.43 5.92
C LEU A 115 -5.70 7.90 6.95
N TRP A 116 -4.44 8.32 6.88
CA TRP A 116 -3.38 7.86 7.77
C TRP A 116 -2.22 8.84 7.83
N SER A 117 -1.51 8.81 8.95
CA SER A 117 -0.35 9.65 9.21
C SER A 117 0.63 8.92 10.12
N THR A 118 1.93 9.05 9.86
CA THR A 118 2.98 8.62 10.79
C THR A 118 4.12 9.63 10.85
N LYS A 119 4.83 9.61 11.97
CA LYS A 119 6.10 10.30 12.20
C LYS A 119 7.22 9.35 12.63
N GLU A 120 6.96 8.04 12.57
CA GLU A 120 7.88 7.03 13.11
C GLU A 120 9.07 6.83 12.17
N PRO A 121 10.31 7.17 12.61
CA PRO A 121 11.49 6.93 11.82
C PRO A 121 11.94 5.47 11.93
N SER A 122 12.54 4.96 10.86
CA SER A 122 13.06 3.60 10.80
C SER A 122 14.18 3.48 9.76
N ASP A 123 15.25 2.77 10.11
CA ASP A 123 16.32 2.39 9.18
C ASP A 123 15.91 1.21 8.27
N SER A 124 14.74 0.63 8.50
CA SER A 124 14.13 -0.42 7.66
C SER A 124 12.82 0.06 7.02
N TRP A 125 12.46 -0.55 5.90
CA TRP A 125 11.15 -0.36 5.27
C TRP A 125 10.01 -0.80 6.21
N LEU A 126 9.04 0.08 6.37
CA LEU A 126 7.82 -0.15 7.13
C LEU A 126 6.64 -0.35 6.18
N ILE A 127 5.59 -1.00 6.68
CA ILE A 127 4.36 -1.27 5.92
C ILE A 127 3.19 -0.63 6.64
N ALA A 128 2.42 0.17 5.93
CA ALA A 128 1.08 0.59 6.34
C ALA A 128 0.05 -0.09 5.45
N SER A 129 -1.05 -0.56 6.06
CA SER A 129 -2.18 -1.17 5.36
C SER A 129 -3.46 -0.46 5.77
N LEU A 130 -4.26 -0.04 4.79
CA LEU A 130 -5.47 0.73 5.01
C LEU A 130 -6.62 0.20 4.16
N ASP A 131 -7.78 0.04 4.79
CA ASP A 131 -9.03 -0.24 4.08
C ASP A 131 -9.58 1.04 3.46
N LEU A 132 -9.67 1.05 2.14
CA LEU A 132 -10.36 2.06 1.35
C LEU A 132 -11.82 1.65 1.20
N GLN A 133 -12.71 2.52 1.66
CA GLN A 133 -14.14 2.32 1.54
C GLN A 133 -14.59 2.34 0.08
N ASN A 134 -15.52 1.45 -0.26
CA ASN A 134 -16.13 1.40 -1.57
C ASN A 134 -16.87 2.71 -1.92
N SER A 135 -16.71 3.18 -3.15
CA SER A 135 -17.31 4.41 -3.63
C SER A 135 -17.60 4.35 -5.13
N SER A 136 -18.77 4.82 -5.53
CA SER A 136 -19.11 5.01 -6.94
C SER A 136 -18.46 6.27 -7.55
N LYS A 137 -17.88 7.13 -6.71
CA LYS A 137 -17.22 8.36 -7.15
C LYS A 137 -15.75 8.09 -7.48
N LYS A 138 -15.24 8.78 -8.49
CA LYS A 138 -13.80 8.83 -8.74
C LYS A 138 -13.09 9.56 -7.60
N PHE A 139 -11.87 9.14 -7.33
CA PHE A 139 -11.02 9.76 -6.32
C PHE A 139 -9.55 9.70 -6.73
N LYS A 140 -8.74 10.49 -6.02
CA LYS A 140 -7.28 10.44 -6.10
C LYS A 140 -6.70 10.14 -4.73
N ILE A 141 -5.60 9.42 -4.72
CA ILE A 141 -4.76 9.23 -3.54
C ILE A 141 -3.65 10.28 -3.57
N LEU A 142 -3.41 10.90 -2.42
CA LEU A 142 -2.35 11.89 -2.25
C LEU A 142 -1.44 11.41 -1.13
N ILE A 143 -0.14 11.34 -1.42
CA ILE A 143 0.88 11.00 -0.44
C ILE A 143 1.71 12.25 -0.19
N GLU A 144 1.63 12.79 1.02
CA GLU A 144 2.29 14.01 1.42
C GLU A 144 3.43 13.69 2.39
N GLY A 145 4.65 14.01 2.00
CA GLY A 145 5.81 14.02 2.88
C GLY A 145 6.04 15.43 3.41
N VAL A 146 6.11 15.61 4.73
CA VAL A 146 6.40 16.90 5.38
C VAL A 146 7.74 16.78 6.11
N LEU A 147 8.65 17.70 5.83
CA LEU A 147 9.97 17.73 6.47
C LEU A 147 9.89 18.23 7.90
N GLY A 148 10.41 17.41 8.80
CA GLY A 148 10.68 17.79 10.18
C GLY A 148 11.96 18.60 10.31
N GLN A 149 12.46 18.69 11.54
CA GLN A 149 13.71 19.39 11.85
C GLN A 149 14.93 18.50 11.57
N GLY A 150 15.79 18.96 10.65
CA GLY A 150 17.06 18.30 10.33
C GLY A 150 17.33 18.27 8.83
N ASN A 151 18.52 18.72 8.43
CA ASN A 151 18.88 18.94 7.01
C ASN A 151 19.06 17.66 6.19
N THR A 152 18.86 16.47 6.77
CA THR A 152 19.13 15.18 6.10
C THR A 152 18.04 14.14 6.36
N ALA A 153 16.88 14.52 6.90
CA ALA A 153 15.78 13.57 6.99
C ALA A 153 15.29 13.23 5.58
N SER A 154 15.04 11.97 5.28
CA SER A 154 14.54 11.52 3.97
C SER A 154 13.26 10.72 4.13
N ILE A 155 12.34 10.89 3.19
CA ILE A 155 11.11 10.09 3.09
C ILE A 155 11.16 9.39 1.73
N ALA A 156 10.98 8.07 1.75
CA ALA A 156 10.97 7.24 0.54
C ALA A 156 9.78 6.28 0.54
N LEU A 157 9.30 5.93 -0.66
CA LEU A 157 8.23 4.98 -0.93
C LEU A 157 8.75 3.94 -1.91
N PHE A 158 8.70 2.67 -1.53
CA PHE A 158 9.17 1.55 -2.34
C PHE A 158 8.03 0.90 -3.13
N GLU A 159 6.84 0.82 -2.56
CA GLU A 159 5.69 0.20 -3.22
C GLU A 159 4.40 0.84 -2.72
N ILE A 160 3.50 1.10 -3.66
CA ILE A 160 2.08 1.39 -3.42
C ILE A 160 1.31 0.24 -4.04
N LYS A 161 0.46 -0.43 -3.28
CA LYS A 161 -0.30 -1.56 -3.81
C LYS A 161 -1.75 -1.47 -3.38
N MET A 162 -2.64 -1.42 -4.36
CA MET A 162 -4.08 -1.45 -4.14
C MET A 162 -4.63 -2.79 -4.62
N THR A 163 -5.36 -3.49 -3.75
CA THR A 163 -5.99 -4.78 -4.07
C THR A 163 -7.42 -4.79 -3.60
N ALA A 164 -8.33 -5.38 -4.38
CA ALA A 164 -9.72 -5.56 -3.95
C ALA A 164 -9.80 -6.43 -2.68
N GLY A 165 -10.77 -6.12 -1.81
CA GLY A 165 -10.95 -6.75 -0.51
C GLY A 165 -10.48 -5.90 0.66
N TYR A 166 -10.53 -6.46 1.86
CA TYR A 166 -10.00 -5.83 3.08
C TYR A 166 -8.50 -6.14 3.22
N CYS A 167 -7.76 -5.28 3.91
CA CYS A 167 -6.36 -5.54 4.23
C CYS A 167 -6.17 -6.68 5.22
N ILE A 168 -7.17 -6.91 6.08
CA ILE A 168 -7.20 -8.00 7.03
C ILE A 168 -8.62 -8.54 7.10
N GLU A 169 -8.79 -9.82 6.76
CA GLU A 169 -10.07 -10.52 6.93
C GLU A 169 -10.02 -11.28 8.26
N CYS A 170 -11.00 -11.01 9.13
CA CYS A 170 -11.04 -11.56 10.49
C CYS A 170 -11.99 -12.76 10.56
N ASP A 171 -11.80 -13.67 9.62
CA ASP A 171 -12.54 -14.93 9.49
C ASP A 171 -11.87 -16.08 10.27
N PHE A 172 -10.71 -15.82 10.90
CA PHE A 172 -9.87 -16.76 11.65
C PHE A 172 -9.24 -17.88 10.81
N GLU A 173 -9.28 -17.74 9.48
CA GLU A 173 -8.69 -18.69 8.55
C GLU A 173 -7.17 -18.49 8.43
N GLU A 174 -6.72 -17.26 8.67
CA GLU A 174 -5.31 -16.88 8.69
C GLU A 174 -4.69 -16.88 10.09
N ASN A 175 -3.41 -17.20 10.15
CA ASN A 175 -2.64 -17.30 11.41
C ASN A 175 -2.47 -15.95 12.14
N HIS A 176 -2.79 -14.82 11.51
CA HIS A 176 -2.70 -13.51 12.16
C HIS A 176 -3.82 -13.27 13.20
N LEU A 177 -4.83 -14.16 13.28
CA LEU A 177 -5.92 -14.14 14.27
C LEU A 177 -6.55 -12.76 14.48
N CYS A 178 -6.52 -11.89 13.45
CA CYS A 178 -6.92 -10.49 13.54
C CYS A 178 -6.37 -9.73 14.77
N GLY A 179 -5.17 -10.07 15.26
CA GLY A 179 -4.60 -9.48 16.48
C GLY A 179 -5.25 -9.92 17.79
N PHE A 180 -6.23 -10.84 17.76
CA PHE A 180 -6.77 -11.46 18.96
C PHE A 180 -5.70 -12.36 19.60
N VAL A 181 -5.45 -12.13 20.90
CA VAL A 181 -4.54 -12.93 21.70
C VAL A 181 -5.32 -13.56 22.84
N ASN A 182 -5.23 -14.89 22.96
CA ASN A 182 -5.79 -15.57 24.12
C ASN A 182 -4.93 -15.30 25.35
N ARG A 183 -5.47 -14.51 26.29
CA ARG A 183 -4.86 -14.32 27.61
C ARG A 183 -5.26 -15.48 28.51
N TRP A 184 -4.35 -16.45 28.57
CA TRP A 184 -4.55 -17.67 29.34
C TRP A 184 -4.96 -17.37 30.78
N ASN A 185 -6.13 -17.85 31.18
CA ASN A 185 -6.64 -17.75 32.53
C ASN A 185 -7.36 -19.05 32.93
N PRO A 186 -7.46 -19.36 34.23
CA PRO A 186 -8.04 -20.63 34.68
C PRO A 186 -9.56 -20.74 34.52
N ASN A 187 -10.26 -19.65 34.16
CA ASN A 187 -11.73 -19.62 34.13
C ASN A 187 -12.29 -19.81 32.71
N VAL A 188 -11.79 -19.05 31.73
CA VAL A 188 -12.29 -19.02 30.35
C VAL A 188 -11.14 -18.76 29.39
N ASN A 189 -10.83 -19.74 28.55
CA ASN A 189 -9.91 -19.62 27.42
C ASN A 189 -10.70 -19.83 26.14
N TRP A 190 -10.50 -18.97 25.14
CA TRP A 190 -11.08 -19.14 23.81
C TRP A 190 -10.07 -19.83 22.88
N PHE A 191 -10.54 -20.68 22.00
CA PHE A 191 -9.70 -21.38 21.03
C PHE A 191 -10.37 -21.22 19.68
N VAL A 192 -9.55 -21.06 18.63
CA VAL A 192 -10.04 -21.15 17.25
C VAL A 192 -10.37 -22.62 16.98
N GLY A 193 -11.64 -22.88 16.73
CA GLY A 193 -12.12 -24.16 16.24
C GLY A 193 -11.79 -24.31 14.77
N GLY A 194 -11.70 -25.56 14.29
CA GLY A 194 -11.58 -25.85 12.87
C GLY A 194 -12.44 -27.06 12.53
N GLY A 195 -12.98 -27.14 11.32
CA GLY A 195 -13.89 -28.22 10.92
C GLY A 195 -13.29 -29.64 11.07
N THR A 196 -11.95 -29.77 11.07
CA THR A 196 -11.24 -31.03 11.32
C THR A 196 -10.84 -31.26 12.78
N ALA A 197 -11.03 -30.27 13.68
CA ALA A 197 -10.75 -30.38 15.10
C ALA A 197 -11.81 -31.28 15.78
N LYS A 198 -11.63 -32.61 15.66
CA LYS A 198 -12.39 -33.61 16.40
C LYS A 198 -12.01 -33.59 17.88
N ASN A 199 -12.39 -32.54 18.59
CA ASN A 199 -12.32 -32.54 20.04
C ASN A 199 -13.60 -33.20 20.57
N THR A 200 -13.46 -34.38 21.19
CA THR A 200 -14.57 -35.25 21.63
C THR A 200 -15.53 -34.64 22.66
N HIS A 201 -15.26 -33.42 23.14
CA HIS A 201 -16.08 -32.70 24.11
C HIS A 201 -16.75 -31.44 23.55
N SER A 202 -16.50 -31.09 22.30
CA SER A 202 -16.94 -29.82 21.72
C SER A 202 -18.00 -30.11 20.66
N ILE A 203 -19.27 -30.04 21.06
CA ILE A 203 -20.41 -29.94 20.12
C ILE A 203 -20.37 -28.52 19.56
N LEU A 204 -19.44 -28.25 18.64
CA LEU A 204 -19.35 -26.95 17.99
C LEU A 204 -20.33 -26.94 16.80
N PRO A 205 -21.12 -25.87 16.63
CA PRO A 205 -22.01 -25.73 15.49
C PRO A 205 -21.21 -25.82 14.20
N GLN A 206 -21.84 -26.37 13.17
CA GLN A 206 -21.32 -26.49 11.83
C GLN A 206 -20.76 -25.14 11.33
N ASP A 207 -19.54 -25.16 10.78
CA ASP A 207 -18.82 -24.03 10.18
C ASP A 207 -19.75 -23.11 9.33
N HIS A 208 -19.64 -21.79 9.54
CA HIS A 208 -20.39 -20.75 8.83
C HIS A 208 -19.55 -19.97 7.81
N THR A 209 -18.22 -20.12 7.82
CA THR A 209 -17.23 -19.28 7.14
C THR A 209 -16.94 -19.77 5.73
N PHE A 210 -16.57 -21.06 5.57
CA PHE A 210 -16.36 -21.67 4.25
C PHE A 210 -17.45 -22.67 3.83
N ARG A 211 -18.39 -22.99 4.74
CA ARG A 211 -19.33 -24.12 4.59
C ARG A 211 -18.57 -25.40 4.19
N SER A 212 -17.34 -25.56 4.69
CA SER A 212 -16.44 -26.66 4.32
C SER A 212 -15.80 -27.24 5.57
N GLU A 213 -15.37 -28.51 5.51
CA GLU A 213 -14.76 -29.17 6.67
C GLU A 213 -13.38 -28.60 7.06
N HIS A 214 -12.84 -27.64 6.30
CA HIS A 214 -11.49 -27.10 6.46
C HIS A 214 -11.46 -25.66 7.03
N GLY A 215 -12.62 -25.03 7.22
CA GLY A 215 -12.69 -23.67 7.78
C GLY A 215 -12.40 -23.62 9.27
N TYR A 216 -12.02 -22.44 9.74
CA TYR A 216 -11.75 -22.06 11.12
C TYR A 216 -12.83 -21.10 11.66
N PHE A 217 -13.04 -21.07 12.98
CA PHE A 217 -14.03 -20.22 13.65
C PHE A 217 -13.72 -19.95 15.13
#